data_AF-A0A3D1D126-F1
#
_entry.id   AF-A0A3D1D126-F1
#
_cell.length_a   1.000
_cell.length_b   1.000
_cell.length_c   1.000
_cell.angle_alpha   90.00
_cell.angle_beta   90.00
_cell.angle_gamma   90.00
#
_symmetry.space_group_name_H-M   'P 1'
#
loop_
_entity.id
_entity.type
_entity.pdbx_description
1 polymer ?
#
loop_
_entity_poly.entity_id
_entity_poly.type
_entity_poly.pdbx_seq_one_letter_code
_entity_poly.pdbx_strand_id
1 'polypeptide(L)' 'MHVHVVKAEKEAKFWLEPKIELAENYGYNSSELSEIKSVISAYADEFKSKFIKHIGKRVND' A
#
# COMPACT_ATOMS: atom_id res chain seq x y z
N MET A 1 4.49 -7.66 -0.76
CA MET A 1 4.16 -6.62 0.24
C MET A 1 2.88 -5.91 -0.20
N HIS A 2 1.97 -5.58 0.74
CA HIS A 2 0.72 -4.86 0.44
C HIS A 2 0.56 -3.62 1.33
N VAL A 3 -0.17 -2.62 0.83
CA VAL A 3 -0.62 -1.44 1.58
C VAL A 3 -2.13 -1.50 1.71
N HIS A 4 -2.63 -1.28 2.93
CA HIS A 4 -4.05 -1.13 3.21
C HIS A 4 -4.36 0.35 3.42
N VAL A 5 -5.40 0.84 2.75
CA VAL A 5 -5.88 2.22 2.81
C VAL A 5 -7.30 2.20 3.32
N VAL A 6 -7.46 2.56 4.60
CA VAL A 6 -8.75 2.53 5.30
C VAL A 6 -9.21 3.96 5.58
N LYS A 7 -10.47 4.27 5.25
CA LYS A 7 -11.10 5.57 5.49
C LYS A 7 -12.57 5.36 5.86
N ALA A 8 -12.91 5.60 7.12
CA ALA A 8 -14.24 5.33 7.67
C ALA A 8 -14.68 3.89 7.32
N GLU A 9 -15.76 3.73 6.56
CA GLU A 9 -16.30 2.43 6.11
C GLU A 9 -15.70 1.92 4.79
N LYS A 10 -14.70 2.63 4.24
CA LYS A 10 -14.03 2.27 2.98
C LYS A 10 -12.68 1.61 3.24
N GLU A 11 -12.36 0.57 2.48
CA GLU A 11 -11.06 -0.11 2.50
C GLU A 11 -10.56 -0.38 1.08
N ALA A 12 -9.29 -0.11 0.82
CA ALA A 12 -8.62 -0.51 -0.42
C ALA A 12 -7.28 -1.16 -0.10
N LYS A 13 -6.96 -2.25 -0.79
CA LYS A 13 -5.70 -2.96 -0.65
C LYS A 13 -4.95 -2.88 -1.96
N PHE A 14 -3.67 -2.54 -1.88
CA PHE A 14 -2.79 -2.44 -3.03
C PHE A 14 -1.58 -3.36 -2.85
N TRP A 15 -1.26 -4.11 -3.88
CA TRP A 15 0.03 -4.76 -4.01
C TRP A 15 1.09 -3.69 -4.25
N LEU A 16 2.23 -3.78 -3.56
CA LEU A 16 3.44 -2.99 -3.86
C LEU A 16 4.41 -3.77 -4.75
N GLU A 17 4.34 -5.09 -4.71
CA GLU A 17 5.19 -5.99 -5.47
C GLU A 17 4.37 -7.18 -5.99
N PRO A 18 4.66 -7.68 -7.21
CA PRO A 18 5.73 -7.25 -8.13
C PRO A 18 5.49 -5.89 -8.81
N LYS A 19 4.26 -5.37 -8.79
CA LYS A 19 3.89 -4.05 -9.32
C LYS A 19 2.76 -3.44 -8.49
N ILE A 20 2.57 -2.13 -8.62
CA ILE A 20 1.53 -1.39 -7.89
C ILE A 20 0.18 -1.63 -8.54
N GLU A 21 -0.62 -2.50 -7.91
CA GLU A 21 -1.93 -2.91 -8.40
C GLU A 21 -2.97 -2.97 -7.29
N LEU A 22 -4.21 -2.63 -7.63
CA LEU A 22 -5.34 -2.79 -6.72
C LEU A 22 -5.63 -4.28 -6.54
N ALA A 23 -5.58 -4.73 -5.29
CA ALA A 23 -5.93 -6.09 -4.91
C ALA A 23 -7.42 -6.20 -4.56
N GLU A 24 -7.89 -5.28 -3.72
CA GLU A 24 -9.27 -5.25 -3.24
C GLU A 24 -9.73 -3.80 -3.05
N ASN A 25 -11.01 -3.54 -3.31
CA ASN A 25 -11.63 -2.24 -3.07
C ASN A 25 -13.03 -2.44 -2.51
N TYR A 26 -13.30 -1.76 -1.39
CA TYR A 26 -14.57 -1.66 -0.75
C TYR A 26 -14.91 -0.17 -0.54
N GLY A 27 -15.84 0.34 -1.35
CA GLY A 27 -16.42 1.68 -1.17
C GLY A 27 -15.65 2.85 -1.79
N TYR A 28 -14.44 2.69 -2.33
CA TYR A 28 -13.78 3.76 -3.10
C TYR A 28 -14.24 3.77 -4.56
N ASN A 29 -14.33 4.96 -5.14
CA ASN A 29 -14.56 5.12 -6.57
C ASN A 29 -13.23 5.15 -7.36
N SER A 30 -13.32 5.04 -8.69
CA SER A 30 -12.15 4.97 -9.57
C SER A 30 -11.24 6.20 -9.48
N SER A 31 -11.80 7.39 -9.20
CA SER A 31 -11.01 8.62 -9.02
C SER A 31 -10.19 8.56 -7.73
N GLU A 32 -10.84 8.22 -6.62
CA GLU A 32 -10.17 8.04 -5.32
C GLU A 32 -9.08 6.97 -5.42
N LEU A 33 -9.35 5.84 -6.08
CA LEU A 33 -8.36 4.77 -6.29
C LEU A 33 -7.15 5.24 -7.11
N SER A 34 -7.36 6.11 -8.09
CA SER A 34 -6.28 6.69 -8.91
C SER A 34 -5.39 7.64 -8.09
N GLU A 35 -6.01 8.46 -7.24
CA GLU A 35 -5.29 9.32 -6.31
C GLU A 35 -4.50 8.51 -5.29
N ILE A 36 -5.14 7.51 -4.67
CA ILE A 36 -4.49 6.60 -3.73
C ILE A 36 -3.31 5.89 -4.41
N LYS A 37 -3.50 5.38 -5.63
CA LYS A 37 -2.44 4.73 -6.40
C LYS A 37 -1.27 5.68 -6.67
N SER A 38 -1.56 6.94 -7.01
CA SER A 38 -0.52 7.96 -7.25
C SER A 38 0.30 8.24 -5.99
N VAL A 39 -0.35 8.34 -4.83
CA VAL A 39 0.32 8.49 -3.54
C VAL A 39 1.17 7.25 -3.24
N ILE A 40 0.60 6.05 -3.35
CA ILE A 40 1.33 4.80 -3.10
C ILE A 40 2.55 4.70 -4.01
N SER A 41 2.42 5.09 -5.29
CA SER A 41 3.54 5.11 -6.24
C SER A 41 4.62 6.11 -5.86
N ALA A 42 4.25 7.31 -5.42
CA ALA A 42 5.22 8.34 -5.01
C ALA A 42 6.03 7.93 -3.78
N TYR A 43 5.42 7.16 -2.87
CA TYR A 43 6.04 6.73 -1.61
C TYR A 43 6.45 5.24 -1.61
N ALA A 44 6.37 4.55 -2.74
CA ALA A 44 6.59 3.10 -2.82
C ALA A 44 7.98 2.70 -2.31
N ASP A 45 9.01 3.42 -2.71
CA ASP A 45 10.40 3.19 -2.28
C ASP A 45 10.59 3.44 -0.78
N GLU A 46 9.91 4.45 -0.23
CA GLU A 46 9.95 4.72 1.20
C GLU A 46 9.24 3.63 2.00
N PHE A 47 8.06 3.19 1.56
CA PHE A 47 7.35 2.07 2.18
C PHE A 47 8.19 0.79 2.15
N LYS A 48 8.83 0.48 1.03
CA LYS A 48 9.79 -0.64 0.90
C LYS A 48 10.93 -0.51 1.91
N SER A 49 11.60 0.65 1.94
CA SER A 49 12.73 0.89 2.83
C SER A 49 12.34 0.80 4.31
N LYS A 50 11.22 1.40 4.70
CA LYS A 50 10.68 1.34 6.06
C LYS A 50 10.25 -0.08 6.44
N PHE A 51 9.59 -0.80 5.54
CA PHE A 51 9.16 -2.17 5.77
C PHE A 51 10.37 -3.10 5.93
N ILE A 52 11.38 -3.02 5.05
CA ILE A 52 12.63 -3.78 5.17
C ILE A 52 13.35 -3.43 6.47
N LYS A 53 13.41 -2.16 6.86
CA LYS A 53 14.02 -1.74 8.14
C LYS A 53 13.25 -2.26 9.36
N HIS A 54 11.93 -2.34 9.28
CA HIS A 54 11.08 -2.81 10.37
C HIS A 54 11.06 -4.35 10.47
N ILE A 55 10.95 -5.05 9.34
CA ILE A 55 10.93 -6.52 9.27
C ILE A 55 12.33 -7.11 9.40
N GLY A 56 13.36 -6.49 8.81
CA GLY A 56 14.76 -6.91 8.96
C GLY A 56 15.25 -6.86 10.41
N LYS A 57 14.60 -6.05 11.26
CA LYS A 57 14.82 -6.05 12.71
C LYS A 57 14.26 -7.29 13.42
N ARG A 58 13.29 -7.99 12.84
CA ARG A 58 12.66 -9.20 13.42
C ARG A 58 13.29 -10.51 12.95
N VAL A 59 14.20 -10.48 11.97
CA VAL A 59 14.96 -11.67 11.53
C VAL A 59 16.23 -11.89 12.36
N ASN A 60 16.65 -10.88 13.14
CA ASN A 60 17.83 -10.93 14.00
C ASN A 60 17.47 -10.92 15.50
N ASP A 61 16.25 -11.31 15.87
CA ASP A 61 15.82 -11.51 17.26
C ASP A 61 15.55 -13.01 17.50
#